data_AF-A0A087TMB4-F1
#
_entry.id   AF-A0A087TMB4-F1
#
_cell.length_a   1.000
_cell.length_b   1.000
_cell.length_c   1.000
_cell.angle_alpha   90.00
_cell.angle_beta   90.00
_cell.angle_gamma   90.00
#
_symmetry.space_group_name_H-M   'P 1'
#
loop_
_entity.id
_entity.type
_entity.pdbx_description
1 polymer ?
#
loop_
_entity_poly.entity_id
_entity_poly.type
_entity_poly.pdbx_seq_one_letter_code
_entity_poly.pdbx_strand_id
1 'polypeptide(L)'
;MKGKNQYRCSTCCNLVDAKKGSKIKCLPPILTFSLLRFSYDIAKGERYKETGKFIFPFEINMAPYCNKEMSTEDSTYELFSVVIHSGCSYGGHYHAYIR
;
A
#
# COMPACT_ATOMS: atom_id res chain seq x y z
N MET A 1 -7.68 17.32 0.13
CA MET A 1 -8.61 17.65 -0.97
C MET A 1 -8.68 19.16 -1.05
N LYS A 2 -7.98 19.75 -2.02
CA LYS A 2 -7.82 21.21 -2.20
C LYS A 2 -7.74 21.55 -3.69
N GLY A 3 -7.95 22.81 -4.06
CA GLY A 3 -7.88 23.28 -5.45
C GLY A 3 -8.82 22.51 -6.38
N LYS A 4 -8.31 22.02 -7.52
CA LYS A 4 -9.11 21.22 -8.47
C LYS A 4 -9.63 19.88 -7.90
N ASN A 5 -9.09 19.44 -6.75
CA ASN A 5 -9.48 18.21 -6.05
C ASN A 5 -10.25 18.50 -4.75
N GLN A 6 -11.09 19.54 -4.73
CA GLN A 6 -11.95 19.87 -3.58
C GLN A 6 -13.05 18.83 -3.37
N TYR A 7 -13.48 18.71 -2.11
CA TYR A 7 -14.57 17.80 -1.73
C TYR A 7 -15.91 18.48 -1.95
N ARG A 8 -16.86 17.79 -2.59
CA ARG A 8 -18.23 18.29 -2.72
C ARG A 8 -19.03 17.95 -1.47
N CYS A 9 -19.27 18.95 -0.64
CA CYS A 9 -20.06 18.79 0.57
C CYS A 9 -21.56 18.76 0.23
N SER A 10 -22.25 17.67 0.55
CA SER A 10 -23.70 17.52 0.32
C SER A 10 -24.53 18.46 1.17
N THR A 11 -24.10 18.77 2.40
CA THR A 11 -24.82 19.67 3.31
C THR A 11 -24.67 21.14 2.91
N CYS A 12 -23.49 21.56 2.45
CA CYS A 12 -23.23 22.94 2.06
C CYS A 12 -23.50 23.21 0.57
N CYS A 13 -23.81 22.17 -0.20
CA CYS A 13 -23.98 22.20 -1.66
C CYS A 13 -22.82 22.84 -2.44
N ASN A 14 -21.60 22.82 -1.90
CA ASN A 14 -20.44 23.54 -2.42
C ASN A 14 -19.14 22.72 -2.37
N LEU A 15 -18.15 23.13 -3.16
CA LEU A 15 -16.79 22.58 -3.13
C LEU A 15 -15.99 23.20 -1.97
N VAL A 16 -15.42 22.35 -1.13
CA VAL A 16 -14.69 22.76 0.07
C VAL A 16 -13.36 22.04 0.19
N ASP A 17 -12.43 22.69 0.89
CA ASP A 17 -11.19 22.04 1.30
C ASP A 17 -11.47 21.01 2.39
N ALA A 18 -10.94 19.81 2.23
CA ALA A 18 -11.15 18.71 3.17
C ALA A 18 -9.88 17.86 3.38
N LYS A 19 -9.79 17.22 4.55
CA LYS A 19 -8.80 16.20 4.85
C LYS A 19 -9.42 14.82 4.59
N LYS A 20 -8.78 14.01 3.74
CA LYS A 20 -9.18 12.62 3.47
C LYS A 20 -8.07 11.72 3.99
N GLY A 21 -8.45 10.73 4.79
CA GLY A 21 -7.56 9.69 5.30
C GLY A 21 -8.26 8.34 5.27
N SER A 22 -7.52 7.28 5.55
CA SER A 22 -8.05 5.92 5.68
C SER A 22 -7.38 5.26 6.87
N LYS A 23 -8.12 4.38 7.55
CA LYS A 23 -7.62 3.57 8.67
C LYS A 23 -8.11 2.14 8.51
N ILE A 24 -7.31 1.20 9.00
CA ILE A 24 -7.67 -0.21 8.99
C ILE A 24 -8.65 -0.46 10.15
N LYS A 25 -9.80 -1.05 9.85
CA LYS A 25 -10.82 -1.37 10.86
C LYS A 25 -10.54 -2.70 11.54
N CYS A 26 -10.18 -3.71 10.77
CA CYS A 26 -9.89 -5.06 11.23
C CYS A 26 -8.68 -5.59 10.46
N LEU A 27 -7.80 -6.32 11.16
CA LEU A 27 -6.66 -6.97 10.54
C LEU A 27 -6.96 -8.43 10.21
N PRO A 28 -6.63 -8.92 9.00
CA PRO A 28 -6.83 -10.30 8.62
C PRO A 28 -5.72 -11.20 9.19
N PRO A 29 -5.98 -12.48 9.51
CA PRO A 29 -4.96 -13.40 10.00
C PRO A 29 -3.73 -13.51 9.07
N ILE A 30 -3.93 -13.35 7.76
CA ILE A 30 -2.86 -13.27 6.76
C ILE A 30 -2.88 -11.90 6.10
N LEU A 31 -1.82 -11.13 6.32
CA LEU A 31 -1.63 -9.80 5.75
C LEU A 31 -0.70 -9.85 4.54
N THR A 32 -1.20 -9.44 3.37
CA THR A 32 -0.43 -9.45 2.12
C THR A 32 -0.14 -8.02 1.67
N PHE A 33 1.13 -7.71 1.42
CA PHE A 33 1.56 -6.43 0.87
C PHE A 33 1.99 -6.59 -0.59
N SER A 34 1.29 -5.90 -1.50
CA SER A 34 1.72 -5.79 -2.89
C SER A 34 2.56 -4.54 -3.08
N LEU A 35 3.86 -4.71 -3.29
CA LEU A 35 4.74 -3.59 -3.63
C LEU A 35 4.42 -3.11 -5.05
N LEU A 36 4.06 -1.83 -5.20
CA LEU A 36 3.72 -1.21 -6.48
C LEU A 36 4.97 -0.94 -7.32
N ARG A 37 5.68 -2.00 -7.73
CA ARG A 37 6.93 -1.94 -8.49
C ARG A 37 6.74 -1.75 -9.99
N PHE A 38 5.53 -1.66 -10.51
CA PHE A 38 5.29 -1.42 -11.92
C PHE A 38 4.58 -0.09 -12.09
N SER A 39 5.17 0.79 -12.90
CA SER A 39 4.69 2.14 -13.14
C SER A 39 4.76 2.47 -14.63
N TYR A 40 4.24 3.63 -15.00
CA TYR A 40 4.17 4.10 -16.37
C TYR A 40 4.89 5.44 -16.50
N ASP A 41 5.86 5.52 -17.41
CA ASP A 41 6.51 6.77 -17.77
C ASP A 41 5.68 7.42 -18.89
N ILE A 42 4.95 8.49 -18.54
CA ILE A 42 4.09 9.21 -19.48
C ILE A 42 4.91 9.90 -20.58
N ALA A 43 6.12 10.37 -20.27
CA ALA A 43 6.95 11.11 -21.23
C ALA A 43 7.53 10.16 -22.29
N LYS A 44 7.94 8.94 -21.87
CA LYS A 44 8.45 7.91 -22.78
C LYS A 44 7.37 7.05 -23.42
N GLY A 45 6.17 7.04 -22.84
CA GLY A 45 5.05 6.22 -23.31
C GLY A 45 5.25 4.73 -23.06
N GLU A 46 5.95 4.35 -21.99
CA GLU A 46 6.29 2.94 -21.71
C GLU A 46 6.10 2.55 -20.24
N ARG A 47 5.91 1.24 -20.00
CA ARG A 47 5.86 0.68 -18.65
C ARG A 47 7.27 0.36 -18.19
N TYR A 48 7.57 0.64 -16.94
CA TYR A 48 8.84 0.24 -16.32
C TYR A 48 8.61 -0.44 -14.99
N LYS A 49 9.63 -1.17 -14.54
CA LYS A 49 9.69 -1.78 -13.23
C LYS A 49 10.62 -0.98 -12.33
N GLU A 50 10.14 -0.56 -11.18
CA GLU A 50 10.92 0.11 -10.14
C GLU A 50 11.85 -0.92 -9.46
N THR A 51 13.14 -0.80 -9.76
CA THR A 51 14.20 -1.69 -9.25
C THR A 51 14.92 -1.12 -8.04
N GLY A 52 14.53 0.06 -7.54
CA GLY A 52 15.06 0.66 -6.34
C GLY A 52 15.04 -0.29 -5.13
N LYS A 53 16.07 -0.17 -4.29
CA LYS A 53 16.19 -0.92 -3.04
C LYS A 53 15.00 -0.60 -2.14
N PHE A 54 14.34 -1.64 -1.65
CA PHE A 54 13.30 -1.54 -0.64
C PHE A 54 13.65 -2.51 0.47
N ILE A 55 13.56 -2.04 1.71
CA ILE A 55 13.84 -2.83 2.90
C ILE A 55 12.50 -3.07 3.61
N PHE A 56 12.25 -4.32 3.99
CA PHE A 56 11.10 -4.72 4.78
C PHE A 56 11.58 -5.43 6.04
N PRO A 57 10.86 -5.31 7.16
CA PRO A 57 11.22 -5.96 8.41
C PRO A 57 10.75 -7.42 8.43
N PHE A 58 11.32 -8.22 9.34
CA PHE A 58 10.81 -9.57 9.64
C PHE A 58 9.56 -9.54 10.51
N GLU A 59 9.36 -8.49 11.30
CA GLU A 59 8.17 -8.26 12.11
C GLU A 59 7.62 -6.84 11.87
N ILE A 60 6.30 -6.70 11.82
CA ILE A 60 5.65 -5.40 11.64
C ILE A 60 4.50 -5.22 12.62
N ASN A 61 4.50 -4.09 13.33
CA ASN A 61 3.41 -3.67 14.19
C ASN A 61 2.40 -2.82 13.39
N MET A 62 1.18 -3.33 13.23
CA MET A 62 0.11 -2.68 12.48
C MET A 62 -0.79 -1.77 13.34
N ALA A 63 -0.64 -1.74 14.67
CA ALA A 63 -1.44 -0.89 15.56
C ALA A 63 -1.50 0.60 15.13
N PRO A 64 -0.39 1.24 14.69
CA PRO A 64 -0.42 2.66 14.31
C PRO A 64 -1.33 2.98 13.11
N TYR A 65 -1.64 1.98 12.28
CA TYR A 65 -2.44 2.14 11.05
C TYR A 65 -3.92 1.80 11.24
N CYS A 66 -4.27 1.30 12.43
CA CYS A 66 -5.60 0.82 12.74
C CYS A 66 -6.42 1.86 13.53
N ASN A 67 -7.72 1.60 13.70
CA ASN A 67 -8.55 2.39 14.61
C ASN A 67 -8.08 2.19 16.07
N LYS A 68 -8.27 3.23 16.90
CA LYS A 68 -7.79 3.26 18.30
C LYS A 68 -8.40 2.18 19.21
N GLU A 69 -9.47 1.54 18.77
CA GLU A 69 -10.24 0.55 19.52
C GLU A 69 -9.68 -0.88 19.40
N MET A 70 -8.62 -1.07 18.61
CA MET A 70 -8.05 -2.39 18.36
C MET A 70 -6.98 -2.73 19.42
N SER A 71 -7.04 -3.93 19.99
CA SER A 71 -6.03 -4.45 20.91
C SER A 71 -4.64 -4.44 20.26
N THR A 72 -3.62 -4.02 21.00
CA THR A 72 -2.24 -4.02 20.51
C THR A 72 -1.67 -5.42 20.36
N GLU A 73 -2.19 -6.38 21.13
CA GLU A 73 -1.69 -7.76 21.18
C GLU A 73 -1.92 -8.53 19.87
N ASP A 74 -2.97 -8.21 19.10
CA ASP A 74 -3.31 -8.90 17.83
C ASP A 74 -2.82 -8.16 16.57
N SER A 75 -1.93 -7.17 16.75
CA SER A 75 -1.56 -6.24 15.67
C SER A 75 -0.17 -6.48 15.07
N THR A 76 0.61 -7.40 15.64
CA THR A 76 1.95 -7.72 15.16
C THR A 76 1.91 -8.89 14.19
N TYR A 77 2.59 -8.74 13.05
CA TYR A 77 2.73 -9.76 12.02
C TYR A 77 4.18 -10.14 11.87
N GLU A 78 4.42 -11.43 11.65
CA GLU A 78 5.71 -11.95 11.27
C GLU A 78 5.74 -12.26 9.76
N LEU A 79 6.88 -12.02 9.13
CA LEU A 79 7.09 -12.27 7.71
C LEU A 79 7.03 -13.78 7.43
N PHE A 80 5.99 -14.18 6.71
CA PHE A 80 5.79 -15.58 6.32
C PHE A 80 6.37 -15.92 4.94
N SER A 81 6.17 -15.05 3.95
CA SER A 81 6.64 -15.29 2.58
C SER A 81 6.98 -14.01 1.84
N VAL A 82 7.90 -14.13 0.87
CA VAL A 82 8.27 -13.08 -0.07
C VAL A 82 8.20 -13.64 -1.49
N VAL A 83 7.32 -13.08 -2.32
CA VAL A 83 7.26 -13.36 -3.76
C VAL A 83 8.16 -12.38 -4.51
N ILE A 84 9.08 -12.92 -5.30
CA ILE A 84 10.08 -12.15 -6.02
C ILE A 84 9.85 -12.31 -7.51
N HIS A 85 9.79 -11.18 -8.20
CA HIS A 85 9.79 -11.10 -9.64
C HIS A 85 11.18 -10.67 -10.13
N SER A 86 11.80 -11.48 -10.99
CA SER A 86 13.05 -11.16 -11.71
C SER A 86 12.74 -10.92 -13.18
N GLY A 87 13.20 -9.81 -13.76
CA GLY A 87 12.84 -9.40 -15.12
C GLY A 87 12.29 -7.97 -15.17
N CYS A 88 11.62 -7.63 -16.27
CA CYS A 88 11.17 -6.28 -16.60
C CYS A 88 9.62 -6.16 -16.56
N SER A 89 9.09 -5.00 -16.95
CA SER A 89 7.65 -4.72 -17.00
C SER A 89 6.86 -5.60 -17.99
N TYR A 90 7.52 -6.26 -18.94
CA TYR A 90 6.89 -7.04 -20.00
C TYR A 90 7.01 -8.55 -19.81
N GLY A 91 7.79 -9.00 -18.83
CA GLY A 91 7.99 -10.42 -18.57
C GLY A 91 9.14 -10.69 -17.62
N GLY A 92 9.16 -11.91 -17.09
CA GLY A 92 10.15 -12.33 -16.13
C GLY A 92 9.82 -13.68 -15.51
N HIS A 93 10.50 -13.96 -14.40
CA HIS A 93 10.39 -15.20 -13.64
C HIS A 93 10.00 -14.90 -12.19
N TYR A 94 9.12 -15.73 -11.64
CA TYR A 94 8.64 -15.61 -10.26
C TYR A 94 9.17 -16.76 -9.41
N HIS A 95 9.70 -16.43 -8.24
CA HIS A 95 10.04 -17.41 -7.20
C HIS A 95 9.60 -16.87 -5.84
N ALA A 96 9.42 -17.74 -4.86
CA ALA A 96 9.01 -17.36 -3.52
C ALA A 96 9.94 -17.96 -2.47
N TYR A 97 10.28 -17.15 -1.47
CA TYR A 97 10.80 -17.65 -0.20
C TYR A 97 9.62 -17.81 0.76
N ILE A 98 9.55 -18.95 1.43
CA ILE A 98 8.47 -19.31 2.36
C ILE A 98 9.15 -19.90 3.60
N ARG A 99 8.67 -19.52 4.78
CA ARG A 99 9.07 -20.11 6.04
C ARG A 99 8.19 -21.29 6.42
#